data_AF-A0A668SI72-F1
#
_entry.id   AF-A0A668SI72-F1
#
_cell.length_a   1.000
_cell.length_b   1.000
_cell.length_c   1.000
_cell.angle_alpha   90.00
_cell.angle_beta   90.00
_cell.angle_gamma   90.00
#
_symmetry.space_group_name_H-M   'P 1'
#
loop_
_entity.id
_entity.type
_entity.pdbx_description
1 polymer ?
#
loop_
_entity_poly.entity_id
_entity_poly.type
_entity_poly.pdbx_seq_one_letter_code
_entity_poly.pdbx_strand_id
1 'polypeptide(L)'
;MNASCPPGWTWFGGRCFIFNSSMKNWPDAERSCETLGGHLASFHSTAEYTFIRELTHTAAGLYETAWVGGNDREIVSKCWWMWSDGSQFDFPNWAKGEPNDAGGREDCMMINYGGTN
;
A
#
# COMPACT_ATOMS: atom_id res chain seq x y z
N MET A 1 -27.26 5.13 -6.42
CA MET A 1 -26.76 3.75 -6.54
C MET A 1 -25.84 3.52 -5.35
N ASN A 2 -26.14 2.54 -4.49
CA ASN A 2 -25.22 2.25 -3.39
C ASN A 2 -23.94 1.68 -4.00
N ALA A 3 -22.81 2.33 -3.74
CA ALA A 3 -21.51 1.80 -4.12
C ALA A 3 -21.29 0.50 -3.34
N SER A 4 -21.45 -0.64 -4.03
CA SER A 4 -21.13 -1.95 -3.50
C SER A 4 -19.84 -2.44 -4.13
N CYS A 5 -18.90 -2.87 -3.32
CA CYS A 5 -17.68 -3.52 -3.82
C CYS A 5 -17.97 -4.96 -4.28
N PRO A 6 -17.11 -5.53 -5.13
CA PRO A 6 -17.18 -6.95 -5.46
C PRO A 6 -17.10 -7.83 -4.19
N PRO A 7 -17.58 -9.09 -4.23
CA PRO A 7 -17.48 -9.99 -3.08
C PRO A 7 -16.04 -10.12 -2.56
N GLY A 8 -15.86 -10.00 -1.24
CA GLY A 8 -14.55 -10.06 -0.58
C GLY A 8 -13.79 -8.74 -0.50
N TRP A 9 -14.30 -7.67 -1.12
CA TRP A 9 -13.74 -6.33 -1.03
C TRP A 9 -14.50 -5.47 -0.02
N THR A 10 -13.77 -4.58 0.66
CA THR A 10 -14.30 -3.64 1.64
C THR A 10 -14.35 -2.24 1.05
N TRP A 11 -15.50 -1.58 1.17
CA TRP A 11 -15.68 -0.22 0.67
C TRP A 11 -15.12 0.81 1.66
N PHE A 12 -14.38 1.80 1.15
CA PHE A 12 -13.96 2.97 1.91
C PHE A 12 -13.72 4.15 0.97
N GLY A 13 -14.25 5.34 1.30
CA GLY A 13 -13.91 6.58 0.59
C GLY A 13 -14.23 6.59 -0.92
N GLY A 14 -15.17 5.78 -1.39
CA GLY A 14 -15.49 5.65 -2.82
C GLY A 14 -14.63 4.64 -3.58
N ARG A 15 -13.75 3.91 -2.88
CA ARG A 15 -12.87 2.87 -3.43
C ARG A 15 -13.16 1.52 -2.75
N CYS A 16 -12.68 0.46 -3.36
CA CYS A 16 -12.77 -0.90 -2.85
C CYS A 16 -11.37 -1.42 -2.55
N PHE A 17 -11.21 -2.05 -1.38
CA PHE A 17 -9.93 -2.57 -0.92
C PHE A 17 -10.05 -4.04 -0.53
N ILE A 18 -9.02 -4.83 -0.79
CA ILE A 18 -8.91 -6.22 -0.37
C ILE A 18 -7.49 -6.48 0.12
N PHE A 19 -7.36 -7.25 1.20
CA PHE A 19 -6.06 -7.72 1.65
C PHE A 19 -5.78 -9.11 1.07
N ASN A 20 -4.61 -9.27 0.46
CA ASN A 20 -4.10 -10.56 0.00
C ASN A 20 -3.01 -11.05 0.95
N SER A 21 -3.27 -12.14 1.66
CA SER A 21 -2.35 -12.73 2.64
C SER A 21 -1.22 -13.56 2.02
N SER A 22 -1.15 -13.66 0.69
CA SER A 22 -0.08 -14.40 0.01
C SER A 22 1.25 -13.64 0.11
N MET A 23 2.24 -14.22 0.79
CA MET A 23 3.60 -13.67 0.84
C MET A 23 4.23 -13.60 -0.56
N LYS A 24 4.58 -12.39 -0.99
CA LYS A 24 5.14 -12.08 -2.32
C LYS A 24 6.15 -10.95 -2.21
N ASN A 25 7.06 -10.86 -3.18
CA ASN A 25 7.79 -9.62 -3.41
C ASN A 25 6.84 -8.54 -3.96
N TRP A 26 7.23 -7.26 -3.87
CA TRP A 26 6.39 -6.15 -4.31
C TRP A 26 5.91 -6.28 -5.79
N PRO A 27 6.79 -6.59 -6.78
CA PRO A 27 6.34 -6.76 -8.17
C PRO A 27 5.26 -7.85 -8.36
N ASP A 28 5.42 -8.99 -7.69
CA ASP A 28 4.45 -10.09 -7.78
C ASP A 28 3.16 -9.77 -7.01
N ALA A 29 3.23 -8.96 -5.95
CA ALA A 29 2.07 -8.46 -5.23
C ALA A 29 1.27 -7.48 -6.10
N GLU A 30 1.92 -6.52 -6.77
CA GLU A 30 1.29 -5.61 -7.73
C GLU A 30 0.61 -6.39 -8.85
N ARG A 31 1.32 -7.33 -9.50
CA ARG A 31 0.73 -8.18 -10.53
C ARG A 31 -0.49 -8.96 -10.02
N SER A 32 -0.47 -9.40 -8.77
CA SER A 32 -1.63 -10.09 -8.19
C SER A 32 -2.83 -9.15 -8.05
N CYS A 33 -2.61 -7.90 -7.65
CA CYS A 33 -3.67 -6.88 -7.61
C CYS A 33 -4.20 -6.54 -9.01
N GLU A 34 -3.31 -6.42 -10.01
CA GLU A 34 -3.68 -6.21 -11.42
C GLU A 34 -4.60 -7.33 -11.93
N THR A 35 -4.28 -8.59 -11.60
CA THR A 35 -5.14 -9.73 -11.99
C THR A 35 -6.52 -9.72 -11.33
N LEU A 36 -6.68 -9.01 -10.22
CA LEU A 36 -7.96 -8.80 -9.55
C LEU A 36 -8.71 -7.56 -10.07
N GLY A 37 -8.15 -6.85 -11.05
CA GLY A 37 -8.72 -5.63 -11.62
C GLY A 37 -8.46 -4.37 -10.80
N GLY A 38 -7.41 -4.37 -9.97
CA GLY A 38 -6.97 -3.21 -9.18
C GLY A 38 -5.45 -3.07 -9.17
N HIS A 39 -4.94 -2.34 -8.18
CA HIS A 39 -3.51 -2.10 -7.96
C HIS A 39 -3.19 -2.28 -6.47
N LEU A 40 -1.91 -2.36 -6.09
CA LEU A 40 -1.56 -2.18 -4.68
C LEU A 40 -2.08 -0.83 -4.19
N ALA A 41 -2.58 -0.81 -2.95
CA ALA A 41 -3.32 0.33 -2.45
C ALA A 41 -2.44 1.59 -2.38
N SER A 42 -3.00 2.72 -2.82
CA SER A 42 -2.55 4.07 -2.51
C SER A 42 -3.38 4.65 -1.38
N PHE A 43 -2.87 5.68 -0.72
CA PHE A 43 -3.62 6.45 0.26
C PHE A 43 -3.32 7.95 0.13
N HIS A 44 -4.37 8.75 0.27
CA HIS A 44 -4.38 10.20 0.06
C HIS A 44 -4.91 10.97 1.28
N SER A 45 -5.16 10.25 2.38
CA SER A 45 -5.60 10.84 3.64
C SER A 45 -5.23 9.97 4.82
N THR A 46 -5.14 10.58 6.01
CA THR A 46 -4.95 9.83 7.26
C THR A 46 -6.07 8.81 7.50
N ALA A 47 -7.29 9.11 7.05
CA ALA A 47 -8.43 8.21 7.18
C ALA A 47 -8.26 6.96 6.31
N GLU A 48 -7.82 7.10 5.05
CA GLU A 48 -7.50 5.96 4.17
C GLU A 48 -6.34 5.14 4.72
N TYR A 49 -5.28 5.79 5.18
CA TYR A 49 -4.12 5.11 5.79
C TYR A 49 -4.54 4.27 7.00
N THR A 50 -5.30 4.84 7.94
CA THR A 50 -5.80 4.12 9.12
C THR A 50 -6.68 2.95 8.73
N PHE A 51 -7.61 3.16 7.79
CA PHE A 51 -8.49 2.09 7.30
C PHE A 51 -7.70 0.92 6.69
N ILE A 52 -6.71 1.20 5.83
CA ILE A 52 -5.88 0.16 5.22
C ILE A 52 -5.11 -0.61 6.30
N ARG A 53 -4.55 0.08 7.30
CA ARG A 53 -3.90 -0.58 8.44
C ARG A 53 -4.85 -1.50 9.19
N GLU A 54 -6.04 -1.03 9.53
CA GLU A 54 -7.05 -1.84 10.21
C GLU A 54 -7.48 -3.06 9.39
N LEU A 55 -7.63 -2.90 8.06
CA LEU A 55 -7.95 -3.99 7.14
C LEU A 55 -6.85 -5.07 7.18
N THR A 56 -5.58 -4.67 7.15
CA THR A 56 -4.46 -5.61 7.27
C THR A 56 -4.44 -6.31 8.63
N HIS A 57 -4.65 -5.58 9.72
CA HIS A 57 -4.68 -6.17 11.07
C HIS A 57 -5.83 -7.16 11.28
N THR A 58 -7.00 -6.86 10.74
CA THR A 58 -8.18 -7.72 10.86
C THR A 58 -8.01 -9.01 10.06
N ALA A 59 -7.35 -8.93 8.90
CA ALA A 59 -7.22 -10.06 7.98
C ALA A 59 -5.96 -10.92 8.22
N ALA A 60 -4.83 -10.32 8.62
CA ALA A 60 -3.54 -11.00 8.83
C ALA A 60 -3.24 -11.30 10.30
N GLY A 61 -3.94 -10.66 11.24
CA GLY A 61 -3.55 -10.59 12.64
C GLY A 61 -2.66 -9.38 12.94
N LEU A 62 -2.31 -9.21 14.22
CA LEU A 62 -1.50 -8.06 14.63
C LEU A 62 -0.06 -8.21 14.07
N TYR A 63 0.44 -7.13 13.48
CA TYR A 63 1.87 -6.91 13.16
C TYR A 63 2.47 -7.57 11.91
N GLU A 64 1.67 -8.05 10.94
CA GLU A 64 2.22 -8.35 9.62
C GLU A 64 2.36 -7.07 8.78
N THR A 65 3.58 -6.84 8.28
CA THR A 65 3.86 -5.80 7.28
C THR A 65 3.11 -6.12 5.99
N ALA A 66 2.60 -5.09 5.31
CA ALA A 66 1.91 -5.26 4.04
C ALA A 66 2.50 -4.32 2.98
N TRP A 67 2.59 -4.82 1.75
CA TRP A 67 2.93 -3.99 0.59
C TRP A 67 1.80 -3.03 0.26
N VAL A 68 2.16 -1.81 -0.12
CA VAL A 68 1.28 -0.81 -0.72
C VAL A 68 1.92 -0.28 -2.00
N GLY A 69 1.19 0.49 -2.82
CA GLY A 69 1.61 0.83 -4.18
C GLY A 69 2.77 1.83 -4.28
N GLY A 70 3.23 2.36 -3.16
CA GLY A 70 4.31 3.34 -3.12
C GLY A 70 5.59 2.70 -3.60
N ASN A 71 6.25 3.31 -4.58
CA ASN A 71 7.55 2.88 -5.09
C ASN A 71 8.31 4.04 -5.75
N ASP A 72 9.62 3.93 -5.92
CA ASP A 72 10.45 4.89 -6.68
C ASP A 72 11.32 4.19 -7.76
N ARG A 73 10.92 2.98 -8.15
CA ARG A 73 11.67 2.05 -9.02
C ARG A 73 11.94 2.56 -10.44
N GLU A 74 11.10 3.45 -10.97
CA GLU A 74 11.17 3.87 -12.37
C GLU A 74 12.01 5.14 -12.61
N ILE A 75 12.48 5.83 -11.56
CA ILE A 75 13.12 7.14 -11.73
C ILE A 75 14.64 7.02 -11.57
N VAL A 76 15.36 7.50 -12.60
CA VAL A 76 16.84 7.62 -12.67
C VAL A 76 17.43 8.37 -11.44
N SER A 77 16.58 9.09 -10.71
CA SER A 77 16.80 9.56 -9.35
C SER A 77 15.85 8.84 -8.38
N LYS A 78 16.39 7.97 -7.51
CA LYS A 78 15.78 7.23 -6.38
C LYS A 78 15.17 8.13 -5.28
N CYS A 79 14.54 9.23 -5.66
CA CYS A 79 14.07 10.28 -4.76
C CYS A 79 12.65 10.75 -5.07
N TRP A 80 11.96 10.09 -6.01
CA TRP A 80 10.63 10.47 -6.47
C TRP A 80 9.70 9.28 -6.36
N TRP A 81 8.98 9.22 -5.25
CA TRP A 81 7.98 8.19 -5.02
C TRP A 81 6.72 8.44 -5.85
N MET A 82 6.12 7.34 -6.30
CA MET A 82 4.87 7.29 -7.04
C MET A 82 4.00 6.15 -6.52
N TRP A 83 2.69 6.26 -6.75
CA TRP A 83 1.77 5.14 -6.56
C TRP A 83 1.66 4.31 -7.85
N SER A 84 1.65 2.97 -7.72
CA SER A 84 1.52 2.06 -8.86
C SER A 84 0.20 2.18 -9.62
N ASP A 85 -0.84 2.71 -8.97
CA ASP A 85 -2.14 3.00 -9.59
C ASP A 85 -2.15 4.30 -10.44
N GLY A 86 -1.02 5.01 -10.52
CA GLY A 86 -0.87 6.25 -11.28
C GLY A 86 -1.47 7.49 -10.60
N SER A 87 -1.99 7.35 -9.37
CA SER A 87 -2.46 8.48 -8.59
C SER A 87 -1.31 9.39 -8.14
N GLN A 88 -1.65 10.63 -7.80
CA GLN A 88 -0.66 11.60 -7.33
C GLN A 88 -0.04 11.12 -6.00
N PHE A 89 1.28 11.19 -5.90
CA PHE A 89 1.97 10.98 -4.63
C PHE A 89 1.85 12.23 -3.74
N ASP A 90 0.78 12.29 -2.94
CA ASP A 90 0.38 13.46 -2.14
C ASP A 90 0.36 13.20 -0.62
N PHE A 91 0.75 12.00 -0.19
CA PHE A 91 0.76 11.61 1.23
C PHE A 91 2.17 11.17 1.68
N PRO A 92 3.09 12.10 1.94
CA PRO A 92 4.41 11.81 2.48
C PRO A 92 4.37 11.66 4.01
N ASN A 93 3.61 10.68 4.53
CA ASN A 93 3.58 10.38 5.98
C ASN A 93 4.57 9.27 6.33
N TRP A 94 5.85 9.54 6.05
CA TRP A 94 6.93 8.60 6.31
C TRP A 94 7.18 8.45 7.80
N ALA A 95 7.57 7.24 8.23
CA ALA A 95 8.15 7.05 9.56
C ALA A 95 9.36 7.98 9.72
N LYS A 96 9.63 8.43 10.95
CA LYS A 96 10.76 9.34 11.21
C LYS A 96 12.07 8.68 10.73
N GLY A 97 12.68 9.26 9.71
CA GLY A 97 13.91 8.73 9.10
C GLY A 97 13.69 7.93 7.82
N GLU A 98 12.47 7.85 7.28
CA GLU A 98 12.16 7.29 5.97
C GLU A 98 11.69 8.38 4.99
N PRO A 99 11.83 8.15 3.66
CA PRO A 99 12.59 7.07 3.04
C PRO A 99 14.10 7.37 3.14
N ASN A 100 14.92 6.43 3.63
CA ASN A 100 16.39 6.63 3.74
C ASN A 100 17.22 5.87 2.71
N ASP A 101 16.59 5.08 1.82
CA ASP A 101 17.29 4.19 0.88
C ASP A 101 18.36 3.34 1.60
N ALA A 102 18.06 2.83 2.81
CA ALA A 102 19.01 2.06 3.60
C ALA A 102 19.47 0.82 2.81
N GLY A 103 20.74 0.83 2.42
CA GLY A 103 21.34 -0.25 1.63
C GLY A 103 21.01 -0.23 0.13
N GLY A 104 20.39 0.84 -0.40
CA GLY A 104 20.21 1.05 -1.84
C GLY A 104 19.12 0.18 -2.49
N ARG A 105 18.25 -0.47 -1.70
CA ARG A 105 17.34 -1.55 -2.13
C ARG A 105 15.91 -1.42 -1.61
N GLU A 106 15.53 -0.29 -1.01
CA GLU A 106 14.21 -0.08 -0.41
C GLU A 106 13.31 0.76 -1.31
N ASP A 107 13.18 0.33 -2.56
CA ASP A 107 12.46 1.09 -3.60
C ASP A 107 10.93 0.88 -3.54
N CYS A 108 10.40 0.24 -2.47
CA CYS A 108 9.03 -0.25 -2.36
C CYS A 108 8.47 -0.02 -0.95
N MET A 109 7.28 0.54 -0.83
CA MET A 109 6.69 0.95 0.43
C MET A 109 5.99 -0.22 1.14
N MET A 110 6.34 -0.44 2.40
CA MET A 110 5.59 -1.30 3.33
C MET A 110 4.90 -0.44 4.40
N ILE A 111 3.69 -0.84 4.79
CA ILE A 111 3.04 -0.32 6.00
C ILE A 111 3.24 -1.31 7.16
N ASN A 112 3.02 -0.81 8.39
CA ASN A 112 3.21 -1.55 9.65
C ASN A 112 4.67 -1.97 9.96
N TYR A 113 5.66 -1.39 9.28
CA TYR A 113 7.08 -1.64 9.56
C TYR A 113 7.45 -1.11 10.95
N GLY A 114 8.13 -1.94 11.76
CA GLY A 114 8.61 -1.55 13.09
C GLY A 114 7.51 -1.38 14.15
N GLY A 115 6.37 -2.07 13.99
CA GLY A 115 5.18 -2.05 14.86
C GLY A 115 5.39 -1.39 16.21
N THR A 116 4.97 -0.13 16.34
CA THR A 116 4.95 0.56 17.62
C THR A 116 3.72 1.44 17.73
N ASN A 117 3.10 1.34 18.91
CA ASN A 117 2.06 2.23 19.43
C ASN A 117 2.47 3.70 19.35
#